data_AF-A0AAW0J6L1-F1
#
_entry.id   AF-A0AAW0J6L1-F1
#
_cell.length_a   1.000
_cell.length_b   1.000
_cell.length_c   1.000
_cell.angle_alpha   90.00
_cell.angle_beta   90.00
_cell.angle_gamma   90.00
#
_symmetry.space_group_name_H-M   'P 1'
#
loop_
_entity.id
_entity.type
_entity.pdbx_description
1 polymer ?
#
loop_
_entity_poly.entity_id
_entity_poly.type
_entity_poly.pdbx_seq_one_letter_code
_entity_poly.pdbx_strand_id
1 'polypeptide(L)' 'MEAIVLYTTPAAGHLIPMVELGELIHTHQPSLTIHILIAPVPCGASSTAPYIAAVFSTTPYITFHNHPTITLPPNTPYL' A
#
# COMPACT_ATOMS: atom_id res chain seq x y z
N MET A 1 -12.07 17.21 -2.23
CA MET A 1 -11.22 16.50 -1.25
C MET A 1 -9.93 16.18 -1.96
N GLU A 2 -8.80 16.60 -1.42
CA GLU A 2 -7.49 16.29 -1.99
C GLU A 2 -6.94 15.03 -1.32
N ALA A 3 -6.20 14.23 -2.09
CA ALA A 3 -5.68 12.95 -1.63
C ALA A 3 -4.19 12.83 -1.96
N ILE A 4 -3.43 12.25 -1.04
CA ILE A 4 -2.05 11.82 -1.28
C ILE A 4 -2.04 10.32 -1.53
N VAL A 5 -1.32 9.93 -2.59
CA VAL A 5 -1.17 8.52 -2.96
C VAL A 5 0.24 8.06 -2.59
N LEU A 6 0.30 7.07 -1.72
CA LEU A 6 1.52 6.45 -1.21
C LEU A 6 1.67 5.07 -1.85
N TYR A 7 2.77 4.82 -2.57
CA TYR A 7 3.02 3.56 -3.25
C TYR A 7 4.04 2.72 -2.48
N THR A 8 3.67 1.49 -2.11
CA THR A 8 4.51 0.61 -1.29
C THR A 8 4.44 -0.85 -1.74
N THR A 9 5.41 -1.65 -1.28
CA THR A 9 5.38 -3.10 -1.34
C THR A 9 4.72 -3.70 -0.08
N PRO A 10 4.07 -4.88 -0.18
CA PRO A 10 3.39 -5.58 0.92
C PRO A 10 4.35 -6.25 1.93
N ALA A 11 5.55 -5.71 2.11
CA ALA A 11 6.45 -6.14 3.17
C ALA A 11 6.20 -5.28 4.41
N ALA A 12 6.10 -5.90 5.60
CA ALA A 12 5.83 -5.17 6.85
C ALA A 12 6.79 -3.99 7.07
N GLY A 13 8.09 -4.19 6.79
CA GLY A 13 9.11 -3.15 6.91
C GLY A 13 8.99 -1.99 5.92
N HIS A 14 8.17 -2.12 4.88
CA HIS A 14 7.84 -1.02 3.96
C HIS A 14 6.46 -0.46 4.26
N LEU A 15 5.48 -1.32 4.53
CA LEU A 15 4.09 -0.93 4.72
C LEU A 15 3.85 -0.13 6.01
N ILE A 16 4.41 -0.56 7.14
CA ILE A 16 4.17 0.10 8.45
C ILE A 16 4.65 1.57 8.42
N PRO A 17 5.90 1.88 7.99
CA PRO A 17 6.34 3.27 7.87
C PRO A 17 5.47 4.12 6.94
N MET A 18 4.90 3.52 5.89
CA MET A 18 4.02 4.25 4.97
C MET A 18 2.66 4.58 5.57
N VAL A 19 2.15 3.72 6.46
CA VAL A 19 0.95 4.04 7.26
C VAL A 19 1.28 5.15 8.26
N GLU A 20 2.36 5.03 9.03
CA GLU A 20 2.77 6.05 10.01
C GLU A 20 3.02 7.41 9.35
N LEU A 21 3.62 7.42 8.16
CA LEU A 21 3.77 8.64 7.36
C LEU A 21 2.41 9.23 6.96
N GLY A 22 1.45 8.40 6.55
CA GLY A 22 0.09 8.83 6.24
C GLY A 22 -0.61 9.47 7.45
N GLU A 23 -0.50 8.87 8.63
CA GLU A 23 -1.04 9.40 9.88
C GLU A 23 -0.38 10.72 10.27
N LEU A 24 0.95 10.83 10.10
CA LEU A 24 1.69 12.07 10.37
C LEU A 24 1.24 13.20 9.44
N ILE A 25 1.09 12.93 8.15
CA ILE A 25 0.61 13.90 7.17
C ILE A 25 -0.80 14.37 7.54
N HIS A 26 -1.71 13.44 7.85
CA HIS A 26 -3.08 13.78 8.22
C HIS A 26 -3.16 14.59 9.52
N THR A 27 -2.26 14.33 10.48
CA THR A 27 -2.15 15.12 11.72
C THR A 27 -1.83 16.59 11.43
N HIS A 28 -0.98 16.86 10.43
CA HIS A 28 -0.61 18.23 10.04
C HIS A 28 -1.62 18.87 9.10
N GLN A 29 -2.31 18.07 8.28
CA GLN A 29 -3.31 18.56 7.34
C GLN A 29 -4.55 17.64 7.30
N PRO A 30 -5.50 17.84 8.24
CA PRO A 30 -6.68 16.98 8.38
C PRO A 30 -7.66 16.99 7.20
N SER A 31 -7.52 17.94 6.27
CA SER A 31 -8.31 18.00 5.04
C SER A 31 -7.89 16.98 3.98
N LEU A 32 -6.71 16.37 4.13
CA LEU A 32 -6.17 15.39 3.19
C LEU A 32 -6.59 13.96 3.56
N THR A 33 -6.94 13.18 2.55
CA THR A 33 -7.05 11.72 2.68
C THR A 33 -5.79 11.03 2.15
N ILE A 34 -5.54 9.82 2.64
CA ILE A 34 -4.36 9.03 2.28
C ILE A 34 -4.81 7.75 1.57
N HIS A 35 -4.21 7.50 0.41
CA HIS A 35 -4.43 6.29 -0.37
C HIS A 35 -3.12 5.50 -0.43
N ILE A 36 -3.13 4.26 0.03
CA ILE A 36 -1.96 3.38 0.02
C ILE A 36 -2.15 2.34 -1.08
N LEU A 37 -1.33 2.42 -2.12
CA LEU A 37 -1.27 1.44 -3.21
C LEU A 37 -0.25 0.36 -2.84
N ILE A 38 -0.70 -0.88 -2.84
CA ILE A 38 0.12 -2.05 -2.52
C ILE A 38 0.47 -2.78 -3.80
N ALA A 39 1.75 -2.77 -4.15
CA ALA A 39 2.28 -3.48 -5.31
C ALA A 39 2.23 -5.01 -5.11
N PRO A 40 1.93 -5.81 -6.13
CA PRO A 40 2.01 -7.27 -6.02
C PRO A 40 3.48 -7.69 -5.81
N VAL A 41 3.75 -8.55 -4.82
CA VAL A 41 5.07 -9.18 -4.66
C VAL A 41 5.13 -10.49 -5.44
N PRO A 42 6.17 -10.71 -6.27
CA PRO A 42 6.26 -11.92 -7.10
C PRO A 42 6.39 -13.24 -6.33
N CYS A 43 6.75 -13.25 -5.04
CA CYS A 43 6.83 -14.50 -4.27
C CYS A 43 6.92 -14.23 -2.76
N GLY A 44 6.12 -14.95 -1.96
CA GLY A 44 6.43 -15.26 -0.56
C GLY A 44 6.48 -14.11 0.46
N ALA A 45 5.70 -13.04 0.29
CA ALA A 45 5.60 -12.02 1.34
C ALA A 45 4.84 -12.55 2.57
N SER A 46 5.38 -12.29 3.77
CA SER A 46 4.65 -12.41 5.02
C SER A 46 3.34 -11.60 4.91
N SER A 47 2.21 -12.22 5.27
CA SER A 47 0.90 -11.60 5.11
C SER A 47 0.76 -10.39 6.04
N THR A 48 0.82 -9.18 5.48
CA THR A 48 0.45 -7.94 6.18
C THR A 48 -1.07 -7.71 6.21
N ALA A 49 -1.87 -8.64 5.65
CA ALA A 49 -3.32 -8.55 5.60
C ALA A 49 -4.01 -8.24 6.95
N PRO A 50 -3.66 -8.89 8.09
CA PRO A 50 -4.32 -8.56 9.36
C PRO A 50 -3.97 -7.14 9.84
N TYR A 51 -2.76 -6.65 9.58
CA TYR A 51 -2.38 -5.27 9.89
C TYR A 51 -3.16 -4.28 9.02
N ILE A 52 -3.26 -4.53 7.71
CA ILE A 52 -4.07 -3.72 6.78
C ILE A 52 -5.53 -3.65 7.24
N ALA A 53 -6.11 -4.79 7.60
CA ALA A 53 -7.50 -4.84 8.08
C ALA A 53 -7.70 -4.05 9.37
N ALA A 54 -6.74 -4.11 10.30
CA ALA A 54 -6.79 -3.33 11.53
C ALA A 54 -6.77 -1.82 11.24
N VAL A 55 -5.80 -1.35 10.44
CA VAL A 55 -5.68 0.07 10.08
C VAL A 55 -6.91 0.56 9.32
N PHE A 56 -7.42 -0.24 8.37
CA PHE A 56 -8.63 0.10 7.62
C PHE A 56 -9.85 0.27 8.54
N SER A 57 -9.93 -0.51 9.62
CA SER A 57 -11.03 -0.41 10.60
C SER A 57 -10.88 0.76 11.58
N THR A 58 -9.66 1.21 11.86
CA THR A 58 -9.40 2.26 12.88
C THR A 58 -9.21 3.64 12.28
N THR A 59 -8.83 3.72 11.00
CA THR A 59 -8.29 4.95 10.41
C THR A 59 -9.06 5.31 9.13
N PRO A 60 -10.24 5.95 9.24
CA PRO A 60 -11.17 6.15 8.10
C PRO A 60 -10.65 7.09 7.00
N TYR A 61 -9.59 7.86 7.27
CA TYR A 61 -8.93 8.72 6.29
C TYR A 61 -7.83 8.02 5.49
N ILE A 62 -7.54 6.74 5.80
CA ILE A 62 -6.60 5.88 5.07
C ILE A 62 -7.38 4.81 4.30
N THR A 63 -7.12 4.69 3.00
CA THR A 63 -7.69 3.62 2.15
C THR A 63 -6.58 2.81 1.49
N PHE A 64 -6.70 1.48 1.50
CA PHE A 64 -5.76 0.57 0.84
C PHE A 64 -6.29 0.08 -0.50
N HIS A 65 -5.40 0.00 -1.50
CA HIS A 65 -5.70 -0.51 -2.84
C HIS A 65 -4.68 -1.59 -3.20
N ASN A 66 -5.15 -2.83 -3.39
CA ASN A 66 -4.29 -3.91 -3.85
C ASN A 66 -4.22 -3.91 -5.38
N HIS A 67 -3.01 -3.86 -5.92
CA HIS A 67 -2.83 -3.93 -7.37
C HIS A 67 -2.78 -5.40 -7.83
N PRO A 68 -3.43 -5.75 -8.95
CA PRO A 68 -3.40 -7.11 -9.46
C PRO A 68 -1.97 -7.55 -9.78
N THR A 69 -1.67 -8.81 -9.51
CA THR A 69 -0.43 -9.45 -9.93
C THR A 69 -0.39 -9.52 -11.46
N ILE A 70 0.60 -8.87 -12.07
CA ILE A 70 0.83 -8.97 -13.51
C ILE A 70 1.86 -10.08 -13.74
N THR A 71 1.46 -11.12 -14.45
CA THR A 71 2.40 -12.11 -14.99
C THR A 71 2.97 -11.56 -16.29
N LEU A 72 4.27 -11.29 -16.31
CA LEU A 72 4.95 -10.92 -17.55
C LEU A 72 4.94 -12.13 -18.50
N PRO A 73 4.68 -11.93 -19.81
CA PRO A 73 4.83 -13.01 -20.77
C PRO A 73 6.26 -13.57 -20.72
N PRO A 74 6.46 -14.87 -20.97
CA PRO A 74 7.80 -15.45 -21.00
C PRO A 74 8.65 -14.67 -22.00
N ASN A 75 9.84 -14.29 -21.56
CA ASN A 75 10.86 -13.70 -22.42
C ASN A 75 11.13 -14.69 -23.55
N THR A 76 10.66 -14.42 -24.76
CA THR A 76 11.12 -15.15 -25.94
C THR A 76 12.56 -14.71 -26.18
N PRO A 77 13.59 -15.56 -25.97
CA PRO A 77 14.92 -15.22 -26.45
C PRO A 77 14.81 -15.10 -27.98
N TYR A 78 15.22 -13.95 -28.52
CA TYR A 78 15.40 -13.80 -29.96
C TYR A 78 16.53 -14.73 -30.40
N LEU A 79 16.19 -15.94 -30.86
CA LEU A 79 17.01 -16.81 -31.71
C LEU A 79 16.10 -17.63 -32.63
#